data_AF-A0A956BUR3-F1
#
_entry.id   AF-A0A956BUR3-F1
#
_cell.length_a   1.000
_cell.length_b   1.000
_cell.length_c   1.000
_cell.angle_alpha   90.00
_cell.angle_beta   90.00
_cell.angle_gamma   90.00
#
_symmetry.space_group_name_H-M   'P 1'
#
loop_
_entity.id
_entity.type
_entity.pdbx_description
1 polymer ?
#
loop_
_entity_poly.entity_id
_entity_poly.type
_entity_poly.pdbx_seq_one_letter_code
_entity_poly.pdbx_strand_id
1 'polypeptide(L)'
;MRTHRLGLIFASIALSACGGSEVCVGEGALSACSAPQQAPEHYVDQALRYFDSYDAGSDPSSRPTYAEGVIRWEWPPWLLLTGYGRDLIESVDRVVLLAMPSMVPIRDCRAFDVQPFARCRVSFQYPGGPCGIYEEFTFNDAGEITFVEAWSDLPEYLPMDDPAEDPWGEGPGVRRLSSRVPGLGTPSGAVDPTSEAMQAAGETDADVAELARRMQSFWTSWLREFNAIGGSGEGDIYGPGCGWAP
;
A
#
# COMPACT_ATOMS: atom_id res chain seq x y z
N MET A 1 69.98 -12.49 -36.28
CA MET A 1 69.64 -12.33 -34.86
C MET A 1 68.23 -11.80 -34.76
N ARG A 2 67.31 -12.59 -34.21
CA ARG A 2 65.90 -12.25 -33.99
C ARG A 2 65.79 -11.31 -32.79
N THR A 3 65.16 -10.15 -32.96
CA THR A 3 64.59 -9.37 -31.85
C THR A 3 63.08 -9.45 -31.91
N HIS A 4 62.53 -9.66 -30.73
CA HIS A 4 61.17 -10.08 -30.41
C HIS A 4 60.34 -8.90 -29.89
N ARG A 5 59.00 -9.09 -29.89
CA ARG A 5 57.97 -8.43 -29.06
C ARG A 5 57.57 -7.00 -29.49
N LEU A 6 56.31 -6.55 -29.40
CA LEU A 6 55.13 -7.05 -28.69
C LEU A 6 53.89 -6.48 -29.44
N GLY A 7 52.95 -7.32 -29.87
CA GLY A 7 51.66 -6.87 -30.40
C GLY A 7 50.67 -6.70 -29.25
N LEU A 8 50.11 -5.50 -29.11
CA LEU A 8 48.95 -5.26 -28.23
C LEU A 8 47.71 -5.83 -28.93
N ILE A 9 47.10 -6.85 -28.32
CA ILE A 9 45.75 -7.30 -28.67
C ILE A 9 44.78 -6.40 -27.90
N PHE A 10 44.08 -5.52 -28.61
CA PHE A 10 42.90 -4.85 -28.07
C PHE A 10 41.77 -5.87 -27.99
N ALA A 11 41.50 -6.35 -26.79
CA ALA A 11 40.27 -7.09 -26.49
C ALA A 11 39.13 -6.07 -26.42
N SER A 12 38.30 -6.03 -27.47
CA SER A 12 37.03 -5.31 -27.46
C SER A 12 36.10 -5.97 -26.45
N ILE A 13 35.94 -5.34 -25.29
CA ILE A 13 34.92 -5.72 -24.30
C ILE A 13 33.57 -5.38 -24.93
N ALA A 14 32.77 -6.42 -25.18
CA ALA A 14 31.39 -6.28 -25.61
C ALA A 14 30.60 -5.55 -24.51
N LEU A 15 29.90 -4.48 -24.89
CA LEU A 15 28.88 -3.85 -24.05
C LEU A 15 27.77 -4.88 -23.82
N SER A 16 27.66 -5.37 -22.59
CA SER A 16 26.47 -6.09 -22.13
C SER A 16 25.28 -5.13 -22.17
N ALA A 17 24.21 -5.61 -22.81
CA ALA A 17 22.95 -4.95 -23.01
C ALA A 17 22.32 -4.45 -21.70
N CYS A 18 21.70 -3.27 -21.78
CA CYS A 18 20.72 -2.78 -20.80
C CYS A 18 19.56 -3.78 -20.73
N GLY A 19 19.53 -4.62 -19.69
CA GLY A 19 18.32 -5.32 -19.27
C GLY A 19 17.37 -4.31 -18.65
N GLY A 20 16.52 -3.68 -19.48
CA GLY A 20 15.28 -3.10 -18.96
C GLY A 20 14.47 -4.25 -18.41
N SER A 21 14.33 -4.29 -17.08
CA SER A 21 13.60 -5.33 -16.34
C SER A 21 12.21 -5.55 -16.97
N GLU A 22 11.90 -6.79 -17.36
CA GLU A 22 10.56 -7.18 -17.88
C GLU A 22 9.42 -6.74 -16.95
N VAL A 23 9.73 -6.47 -15.68
CA VAL A 23 8.85 -6.03 -14.59
C VAL A 23 8.23 -4.64 -14.81
N CYS A 24 8.74 -3.83 -15.74
CA CYS A 24 8.23 -2.47 -15.99
C CYS A 24 7.49 -2.30 -17.32
N VAL A 25 7.11 -3.40 -17.98
CA VAL A 25 6.45 -3.36 -19.27
C VAL A 25 5.11 -4.11 -19.21
N GLY A 26 4.10 -3.55 -19.87
CA GLY A 26 2.80 -4.19 -20.04
C GLY A 26 1.91 -4.16 -18.79
N GLU A 27 0.89 -5.00 -18.80
CA GLU A 27 -0.15 -5.04 -17.76
C GLU A 27 0.37 -5.56 -16.40
N GLY A 28 1.55 -6.20 -16.40
CA GLY A 28 2.20 -6.69 -15.18
C GLY A 28 3.11 -5.68 -14.48
N ALA A 29 3.17 -4.43 -14.94
CA ALA A 29 4.09 -3.44 -14.40
C ALA A 29 3.89 -3.23 -12.87
N LEU A 30 4.99 -3.24 -12.12
CA LEU A 30 4.98 -3.01 -10.66
C LEU A 30 5.08 -1.51 -10.33
N SER A 31 4.58 -1.11 -9.17
CA SER A 31 4.54 0.31 -8.75
C SER A 31 5.91 1.00 -8.79
N ALA A 32 7.00 0.28 -8.50
CA ALA A 32 8.37 0.82 -8.59
C ALA A 32 8.79 1.29 -10.01
N CYS A 33 8.01 0.96 -11.04
CA CYS A 33 8.22 1.40 -12.42
C CYS A 33 7.61 2.77 -12.72
N SER A 34 6.73 3.27 -11.85
CA SER A 34 6.10 4.59 -11.98
C SER A 34 6.98 5.68 -11.36
N ALA A 35 6.97 6.85 -11.99
CA ALA A 35 7.54 8.08 -11.43
C ALA A 35 6.42 9.06 -11.07
N PRO A 36 6.61 9.96 -10.08
CA PRO A 36 5.62 10.97 -9.73
C PRO A 36 5.22 11.82 -10.94
N GLN A 37 3.91 11.92 -11.21
CA GLN A 37 3.33 12.79 -12.26
C GLN A 37 2.74 14.08 -11.69
N GLN A 38 2.52 14.12 -10.38
CA GLN A 38 2.00 15.29 -9.65
C GLN A 38 3.08 15.87 -8.74
N ALA A 39 2.85 17.09 -8.24
CA ALA A 39 3.71 17.70 -7.24
C ALA A 39 3.61 16.94 -5.89
N PRO A 40 4.67 16.91 -5.06
CA PRO A 40 4.66 16.28 -3.74
C PRO A 40 3.46 16.68 -2.86
N GLU A 41 3.06 17.95 -2.93
CA GLU A 41 1.93 18.50 -2.17
C GLU A 41 0.59 17.83 -2.54
N HIS A 42 0.42 17.40 -3.79
CA HIS A 42 -0.78 16.69 -4.23
C HIS A 42 -0.91 15.34 -3.50
N TYR A 43 0.16 14.56 -3.44
CA TYR A 43 0.13 13.25 -2.79
C TYR A 43 -0.14 13.36 -1.28
N VAL A 44 0.46 14.36 -0.62
CA VAL A 44 0.17 14.65 0.79
C VAL A 44 -1.28 15.11 0.98
N ASP A 45 -1.80 16.00 0.13
CA ASP A 45 -3.20 16.45 0.19
C ASP A 45 -4.18 15.27 0.03
N GLN A 46 -3.96 14.38 -0.94
CA GLN A 46 -4.81 13.21 -1.12
C GLN A 46 -4.77 12.27 0.10
N ALA A 47 -3.59 12.03 0.69
CA ALA A 47 -3.48 11.22 1.91
C ALA A 47 -4.15 11.88 3.12
N LEU A 48 -4.08 13.21 3.28
CA LEU A 48 -4.77 13.93 4.35
C LEU A 48 -6.30 13.89 4.17
N ARG A 49 -6.79 14.01 2.93
CA ARG A 49 -8.21 13.86 2.59
C ARG A 49 -8.73 12.45 2.86
N TYR A 50 -7.89 11.43 2.64
CA TYR A 50 -8.21 10.07 3.06
C TYR A 50 -8.54 10.02 4.56
N PHE A 51 -7.73 10.64 5.42
CA PHE A 51 -8.03 10.69 6.85
C PHE A 51 -9.20 11.59 7.22
N ASP A 52 -9.47 12.66 6.47
CA ASP A 52 -10.71 13.44 6.64
C ASP A 52 -11.96 12.57 6.46
N SER A 53 -11.87 11.50 5.67
CA SER A 53 -13.00 10.61 5.43
C SER A 53 -13.43 9.80 6.66
N TYR A 54 -12.54 9.67 7.66
CA TYR A 54 -12.74 8.99 8.94
C TYR A 54 -12.71 9.93 10.16
N ASP A 55 -12.56 11.23 9.95
CA ASP A 55 -12.59 12.21 11.03
C ASP A 55 -13.97 12.83 11.12
N ALA A 56 -14.69 12.52 12.20
CA ALA A 56 -16.04 13.01 12.46
C ALA A 56 -16.13 14.54 12.57
N GLY A 57 -15.00 15.22 12.80
CA GLY A 57 -14.90 16.68 12.85
C GLY A 57 -14.47 17.33 11.52
N SER A 58 -14.06 16.56 10.52
CA SER A 58 -13.62 17.07 9.22
C SER A 58 -14.79 17.46 8.30
N ASP A 59 -14.49 18.29 7.28
CA ASP A 59 -15.45 18.62 6.23
C ASP A 59 -15.87 17.34 5.47
N PRO A 60 -17.16 16.96 5.44
CA PRO A 60 -17.61 15.75 4.75
C PRO A 60 -17.33 15.75 3.25
N SER A 61 -17.08 16.91 2.62
CA SER A 61 -16.72 17.05 1.22
C SER A 61 -15.21 16.92 0.96
N SER A 62 -14.37 16.95 2.01
CA SER A 62 -12.94 16.64 1.91
C SER A 62 -12.77 15.14 1.74
N ARG A 63 -12.71 14.69 0.48
CA ARG A 63 -12.55 13.28 0.09
C ARG A 63 -11.35 13.12 -0.81
N PRO A 64 -10.60 12.01 -0.69
CA PRO A 64 -9.54 11.70 -1.62
C PRO A 64 -10.13 11.32 -2.98
N THR A 65 -9.31 11.36 -4.03
CA THR A 65 -9.68 10.87 -5.35
C THR A 65 -9.17 9.44 -5.50
N TYR A 66 -10.09 8.49 -5.54
CA TYR A 66 -9.78 7.08 -5.76
C TYR A 66 -9.89 6.69 -7.24
N ALA A 67 -8.97 5.85 -7.70
CA ALA A 67 -9.14 5.10 -8.94
C ALA A 67 -10.32 4.12 -8.81
N GLU A 68 -10.97 3.76 -9.92
CA GLU A 68 -12.17 2.92 -9.91
C GLU A 68 -11.97 1.60 -9.15
N GLY A 69 -10.84 0.92 -9.41
CA GLY A 69 -10.48 -0.37 -8.82
C GLY A 69 -9.57 -0.29 -7.59
N VAL A 70 -9.59 0.82 -6.84
CA VAL A 70 -8.74 0.99 -5.64
C VAL A 70 -8.85 -0.19 -4.68
N ILE A 71 -7.72 -0.59 -4.08
CA ILE A 71 -7.62 -1.66 -3.10
C ILE A 71 -7.24 -1.06 -1.75
N ARG A 72 -7.89 -1.50 -0.66
CA ARG A 72 -7.45 -1.23 0.72
C ARG A 72 -7.07 -2.53 1.41
N TRP A 73 -5.81 -2.61 1.81
CA TRP A 73 -5.19 -3.75 2.46
C TRP A 73 -4.67 -3.39 3.85
N GLU A 74 -5.27 -3.95 4.88
CA GLU A 74 -4.96 -3.73 6.29
C GLU A 74 -4.32 -5.00 6.87
N TRP A 75 -3.01 -4.96 7.10
CA TRP A 75 -2.27 -6.11 7.61
C TRP A 75 -2.78 -6.57 8.99
N PRO A 76 -2.50 -7.82 9.38
CA PRO A 76 -2.85 -8.32 10.69
C PRO A 76 -2.34 -7.36 11.78
N PRO A 77 -3.12 -7.16 12.85
CA PRO A 77 -4.21 -8.04 13.29
C PRO A 77 -5.58 -7.73 12.67
N TRP A 78 -5.66 -6.88 11.64
CA TRP A 78 -6.90 -6.55 10.95
C TRP A 78 -7.21 -7.50 9.79
N LEU A 79 -8.22 -7.15 8.98
CA LEU A 79 -8.95 -8.08 8.12
C LEU A 79 -8.29 -8.38 6.76
N LEU A 80 -7.10 -7.85 6.47
CA LEU A 80 -6.46 -7.85 5.15
C LEU A 80 -7.27 -7.01 4.16
N LEU A 81 -7.99 -7.62 3.21
CA LEU A 81 -8.74 -6.87 2.20
C LEU A 81 -10.03 -6.27 2.78
N THR A 82 -10.01 -4.99 3.16
CA THR A 82 -11.15 -4.25 3.74
C THR A 82 -11.84 -3.32 2.76
N GLY A 83 -11.29 -3.14 1.56
CA GLY A 83 -11.88 -2.34 0.50
C GLY A 83 -11.43 -2.81 -0.88
N TYR A 84 -12.37 -2.89 -1.81
CA TYR A 84 -12.09 -3.14 -3.22
C TYR A 84 -13.10 -2.40 -4.09
N GLY A 85 -12.61 -1.40 -4.81
CA GLY A 85 -13.38 -0.47 -5.62
C GLY A 85 -13.79 0.79 -4.86
N ARG A 86 -13.73 1.94 -5.56
CA ARG A 86 -14.01 3.27 -4.99
C ARG A 86 -15.36 3.33 -4.26
N ASP A 87 -16.43 2.92 -4.94
CA ASP A 87 -17.79 3.04 -4.42
C ASP A 87 -17.99 2.23 -3.13
N LEU A 88 -17.32 1.08 -3.03
CA LEU A 88 -17.37 0.23 -1.85
C LEU A 88 -16.64 0.87 -0.67
N ILE A 89 -15.42 1.36 -0.89
CA ILE A 89 -14.63 2.06 0.15
C ILE A 89 -15.43 3.25 0.67
N GLU A 90 -15.87 4.16 -0.20
CA GLU A 90 -16.62 5.35 0.20
C GLU A 90 -17.91 5.02 0.96
N SER A 91 -18.61 3.97 0.54
CA SER A 91 -19.85 3.55 1.18
C SER A 91 -19.61 2.93 2.56
N VAL A 92 -18.59 2.07 2.69
CA VAL A 92 -18.22 1.42 3.94
C VAL A 92 -17.71 2.45 4.94
N ASP A 93 -16.82 3.35 4.53
CA ASP A 93 -16.20 4.35 5.42
C ASP A 93 -17.26 5.28 6.02
N ARG A 94 -18.23 5.70 5.21
CA ARG A 94 -19.38 6.48 5.70
C ARG A 94 -20.19 5.70 6.73
N VAL A 95 -20.43 4.40 6.53
CA VAL A 95 -21.19 3.57 7.47
C VAL A 95 -20.40 3.35 8.77
N VAL A 96 -19.10 3.07 8.66
CA VAL A 96 -18.20 2.88 9.80
C VAL A 96 -18.14 4.16 10.63
N LEU A 97 -17.91 5.32 10.01
CA LEU A 97 -17.86 6.61 10.70
C LEU A 97 -19.18 6.95 11.42
N LEU A 98 -20.32 6.58 10.84
CA LEU A 98 -21.63 6.77 11.48
C LEU A 98 -21.83 5.84 12.68
N ALA A 99 -21.35 4.60 12.61
CA ALA A 99 -21.51 3.60 13.66
C ALA A 99 -20.49 3.76 14.80
N MET A 100 -19.26 4.15 14.46
CA MET A 100 -18.12 4.28 15.35
C MET A 100 -17.37 5.58 15.03
N PRO A 101 -17.88 6.75 15.47
CA PRO A 101 -17.25 8.02 15.18
C PRO A 101 -15.84 8.09 15.77
N SER A 102 -14.87 8.45 14.94
CA SER A 102 -13.48 8.69 15.33
C SER A 102 -13.06 10.13 15.03
N MET A 103 -12.02 10.59 15.70
CA MET A 103 -11.25 11.77 15.30
C MET A 103 -9.87 11.32 14.84
N VAL A 104 -9.17 12.09 14.00
CA VAL A 104 -7.80 11.77 13.59
C VAL A 104 -6.88 12.97 13.91
N PRO A 105 -6.61 13.24 15.21
CA PRO A 105 -5.94 14.46 15.65
C PRO A 105 -4.44 14.52 15.32
N ILE A 106 -3.79 13.37 15.12
CA ILE A 106 -2.37 13.30 14.76
C ILE A 106 -2.27 12.81 13.33
N ARG A 107 -1.67 13.62 12.46
CA ARG A 107 -1.42 13.30 11.05
C ARG A 107 -0.04 13.82 10.65
N ASP A 108 0.95 12.94 10.50
CA ASP A 108 2.22 13.25 9.82
C ASP A 108 2.23 12.49 8.51
N CYS A 109 2.04 13.20 7.40
CA CYS A 109 2.03 12.65 6.05
C CYS A 109 3.16 13.29 5.23
N ARG A 110 3.87 12.47 4.45
CA ARG A 110 5.00 12.90 3.63
C ARG A 110 4.89 12.34 2.22
N ALA A 111 5.42 13.09 1.27
CA ALA A 111 5.58 12.64 -0.10
C ALA A 111 6.98 12.05 -0.34
N PHE A 112 7.08 11.13 -1.30
CA PHE A 112 8.30 10.41 -1.64
C PHE A 112 8.48 10.36 -3.16
N ASP A 113 9.75 10.30 -3.61
CA ASP A 113 10.10 10.24 -5.02
C ASP A 113 9.87 8.85 -5.66
N VAL A 114 9.64 7.83 -4.83
CA VAL A 114 9.38 6.45 -5.23
C VAL A 114 8.07 5.97 -4.60
N GLN A 115 7.34 5.11 -5.31
CA GLN A 115 6.10 4.54 -4.78
C GLN A 115 6.36 3.79 -3.46
N PRO A 116 5.40 3.80 -2.52
CA PRO A 116 4.19 4.62 -2.53
C PRO A 116 4.52 6.12 -2.33
N PHE A 117 3.93 6.99 -3.15
CA PHE A 117 4.27 8.43 -3.19
C PHE A 117 3.78 9.22 -1.98
N ALA A 118 2.88 8.67 -1.16
CA ALA A 118 2.58 9.23 0.16
C ALA A 118 2.59 8.15 1.23
N ARG A 119 3.12 8.50 2.39
CA ARG A 119 3.13 7.66 3.60
C ARG A 119 2.78 8.52 4.79
N CYS A 120 2.04 7.94 5.72
CA CYS A 120 1.53 8.65 6.88
C CYS A 120 1.73 7.85 8.15
N ARG A 121 2.04 8.56 9.23
CA ARG A 121 1.91 8.09 10.61
C ARG A 121 0.79 8.89 11.23
N VAL A 122 -0.30 8.22 11.58
CA VAL A 122 -1.48 8.89 12.14
C VAL A 122 -1.93 8.21 13.42
N SER A 123 -2.73 8.92 14.20
CA SER A 123 -3.42 8.33 15.34
C SER A 123 -4.90 8.65 15.27
N PHE A 124 -5.70 7.59 15.20
CA PHE A 124 -7.14 7.67 15.37
C PHE A 124 -7.44 7.78 16.86
N GLN A 125 -8.41 8.60 17.21
CA GLN A 125 -8.99 8.65 18.55
C GLN A 125 -10.38 8.05 18.49
N TYR A 126 -10.50 6.84 19.01
CA TYR A 126 -11.77 6.16 19.24
C TYR A 126 -12.21 6.31 20.72
N PRO A 127 -13.46 6.00 21.06
CA PRO A 127 -13.90 5.88 22.46
C PRO A 127 -13.04 4.98 23.35
N GLY A 128 -12.54 3.86 22.81
CA GLY A 128 -11.70 2.88 23.51
C GLY A 128 -10.26 3.35 23.73
N GLY A 129 -9.78 4.31 22.94
CA GLY A 129 -8.44 4.88 23.10
C GLY A 129 -7.84 5.41 21.79
N PRO A 130 -6.60 5.93 21.86
CA PRO A 130 -5.83 6.24 20.67
C PRO A 130 -5.40 4.94 19.97
N CYS A 131 -5.37 4.97 18.64
CA CYS A 131 -4.91 3.89 17.79
C CYS A 131 -3.91 4.44 16.77
N GLY A 132 -2.63 4.14 16.98
CA GLY A 132 -1.58 4.55 16.05
C GLY A 132 -1.52 3.60 14.86
N ILE A 133 -1.43 4.16 13.65
CA ILE A 133 -1.26 3.38 12.42
C ILE A 133 -0.17 3.99 11.53
N TYR A 134 0.45 3.12 10.74
CA TYR A 134 1.32 3.47 9.62
C TYR A 134 0.59 3.11 8.33
N GLU A 135 0.41 4.05 7.41
CA GLU A 135 -0.39 3.83 6.20
C GLU A 135 0.25 4.48 4.97
N GLU A 136 0.22 3.78 3.86
CA GLU A 136 0.86 4.16 2.60
C GLU A 136 -0.13 4.18 1.44
N PHE A 137 0.12 5.08 0.48
CA PHE A 137 -0.77 5.35 -0.65
C PHE A 137 0.01 5.25 -1.97
N THR A 138 -0.38 4.29 -2.81
CA THR A 138 0.08 4.17 -4.19
C THR A 138 -0.85 4.95 -5.10
N PHE A 139 -0.29 5.60 -6.12
CA PHE A 139 -1.03 6.43 -7.07
C PHE A 139 -0.84 6.01 -8.52
N ASN A 140 -1.81 6.28 -9.38
CA ASN A 140 -1.66 6.22 -10.83
C ASN A 140 -1.13 7.54 -11.42
N ASP A 141 -0.95 7.60 -12.75
CA ASP A 141 -0.44 8.78 -13.45
C ASP A 141 -1.39 9.99 -13.36
N ALA A 142 -2.69 9.74 -13.17
CA ALA A 142 -3.68 10.79 -12.93
C ALA A 142 -3.60 11.38 -11.50
N GLY A 143 -2.80 10.78 -10.61
CA GLY A 143 -2.69 11.20 -9.21
C GLY A 143 -3.84 10.70 -8.33
N GLU A 144 -4.55 9.66 -8.76
CA GLU A 144 -5.60 9.00 -7.97
C GLU A 144 -5.01 7.89 -7.12
N ILE A 145 -5.56 7.65 -5.93
CA ILE A 145 -5.15 6.54 -5.06
C ILE A 145 -5.61 5.21 -5.68
N THR A 146 -4.68 4.27 -5.84
CA THR A 146 -4.92 2.93 -6.42
C THR A 146 -4.75 1.81 -5.40
N PHE A 147 -3.91 2.02 -4.40
CA PHE A 147 -3.66 1.03 -3.35
C PHE A 147 -3.41 1.76 -2.03
N VAL A 148 -4.14 1.35 -1.01
CA VAL A 148 -3.98 1.79 0.38
C VAL A 148 -3.47 0.60 1.17
N GLU A 149 -2.33 0.76 1.83
CA GLU A 149 -1.71 -0.29 2.63
C GLU A 149 -1.50 0.20 4.05
N ALA A 150 -2.09 -0.48 5.04
CA ALA A 150 -2.11 -0.04 6.43
C ALA A 150 -1.55 -1.12 7.38
N TRP A 151 -0.84 -0.66 8.40
CA TRP A 151 -0.27 -1.45 9.48
C TRP A 151 -0.55 -0.78 10.83
N SER A 152 -0.67 -1.59 11.88
CA SER A 152 -0.61 -1.10 13.25
C SER A 152 0.75 -0.45 13.50
N ASP A 153 0.80 0.62 14.31
CA ASP A 153 2.08 1.24 14.70
C ASP A 153 2.84 0.48 15.80
N LEU A 154 2.27 -0.63 16.29
CA LEU A 154 2.94 -1.48 17.27
C LEU A 154 4.17 -2.14 16.63
N PRO A 155 5.28 -2.29 17.39
CA PRO A 155 6.56 -2.76 16.85
C PRO A 155 6.50 -4.08 16.08
N GLU A 156 5.65 -5.03 16.50
CA GLU A 156 5.52 -6.36 15.88
C GLU A 156 4.78 -6.36 14.53
N TYR A 157 4.01 -5.31 14.23
CA TYR A 157 3.17 -5.22 13.03
C TYR A 157 3.72 -4.30 11.96
N LEU A 158 4.72 -3.47 12.28
CA LEU A 158 5.31 -2.54 11.33
C LEU A 158 5.98 -3.24 10.13
N PRO A 159 5.99 -2.61 8.95
CA PRO A 159 6.57 -3.20 7.75
C PRO A 159 8.10 -3.18 7.73
N MET A 160 8.73 -2.42 8.62
CA MET A 160 10.18 -2.28 8.79
C MET A 160 10.67 -2.86 10.13
N ASP A 161 11.89 -3.39 10.15
CA ASP A 161 12.46 -4.02 11.35
C ASP A 161 12.99 -3.01 12.39
N ASP A 162 13.42 -1.82 11.95
CA ASP A 162 13.99 -0.77 12.83
C ASP A 162 13.31 0.59 12.58
N PRO A 163 12.09 0.80 13.12
CA PRO A 163 11.35 2.04 12.90
C PRO A 163 11.95 3.27 13.60
N ALA A 164 12.95 3.10 14.48
CA ALA A 164 13.64 4.21 15.11
C ALA A 164 14.66 4.85 14.14
N GLU A 165 15.39 4.02 13.39
CA GLU A 165 16.35 4.45 12.38
C GLU A 165 15.70 4.67 11.00
N ASP A 166 14.63 3.94 10.69
CA ASP A 166 13.86 4.06 9.44
C ASP A 166 12.36 4.32 9.70
N PRO A 167 11.99 5.52 10.20
CA PRO A 167 10.62 5.82 10.58
C PRO A 167 9.62 5.87 9.41
N TRP A 168 10.11 5.90 8.17
CA TRP A 168 9.33 5.99 6.93
C TRP A 168 9.47 4.77 6.01
N GLY A 169 10.16 3.74 6.47
CA GLY A 169 10.34 2.50 5.74
C GLY A 169 11.09 2.64 4.41
N GLU A 170 12.03 3.56 4.27
CA GLU A 170 12.76 3.71 3.00
C GLU A 170 13.79 2.59 2.75
N GLY A 171 14.06 1.75 3.75
CA GLY A 171 15.01 0.66 3.68
C GLY A 171 14.61 -0.47 2.72
N PRO A 172 15.59 -1.27 2.24
CA PRO A 172 15.35 -2.37 1.32
C PRO A 172 14.65 -3.59 1.96
N GLY A 173 14.58 -3.65 3.29
CA GLY A 173 13.94 -4.75 4.03
C GLY A 173 12.45 -4.56 4.25
N VAL A 174 11.85 -3.47 3.76
CA VAL A 174 10.47 -3.13 4.09
C VAL A 174 9.49 -4.00 3.31
N ARG A 175 8.60 -4.66 4.06
CA ARG A 175 7.70 -5.72 3.57
C ARG A 175 6.41 -5.14 2.98
N ARG A 176 6.52 -4.35 1.91
CA ARG A 176 5.37 -3.75 1.21
C ARG A 176 4.74 -4.70 0.20
N LEU A 177 3.43 -4.86 0.24
CA LEU A 177 2.66 -5.54 -0.80
C LEU A 177 2.56 -4.68 -2.06
N SER A 178 2.32 -3.37 -1.91
CA SER A 178 2.18 -2.42 -3.03
C SER A 178 3.35 -2.43 -4.02
N SER A 179 4.56 -2.82 -3.61
CA SER A 179 5.73 -2.94 -4.48
C SER A 179 5.77 -4.23 -5.33
N ARG A 180 4.93 -5.22 -5.00
CA ARG A 180 4.95 -6.58 -5.55
C ARG A 180 3.70 -6.94 -6.36
N VAL A 181 2.65 -6.11 -6.29
CA VAL A 181 1.37 -6.37 -6.96
C VAL A 181 1.42 -5.93 -8.43
N PRO A 182 1.25 -6.86 -9.39
CA PRO A 182 1.17 -6.53 -10.82
C PRO A 182 0.01 -5.59 -11.16
N GLY A 183 0.27 -4.65 -12.06
CA GLY A 183 -0.71 -3.67 -12.55
C GLY A 183 -0.60 -2.30 -11.88
N LEU A 184 -0.08 -2.23 -10.65
CA LEU A 184 0.08 -0.95 -9.92
C LEU A 184 1.08 0.02 -10.56
N GLY A 185 1.98 -0.48 -11.41
CA GLY A 185 2.93 0.34 -12.17
C GLY A 185 2.42 0.86 -13.51
N THR A 186 1.21 0.47 -13.90
CA THR A 186 0.60 0.93 -15.17
C THR A 186 0.07 2.36 -15.03
N PRO A 187 -0.13 3.11 -16.14
CA PRO A 187 -0.68 4.47 -16.07
C PRO A 187 -2.03 4.58 -15.36
N SER A 188 -2.85 3.52 -15.34
CA SER A 188 -4.12 3.46 -14.61
C SER A 188 -3.97 2.94 -13.18
N GLY A 189 -2.87 2.22 -12.89
CA GLY A 189 -2.67 1.47 -11.66
C GLY A 189 -3.71 0.38 -11.42
N ALA A 190 -4.35 -0.11 -12.49
CA ALA A 190 -5.42 -1.11 -12.38
C ALA A 190 -4.82 -2.51 -12.14
N VAL A 191 -5.39 -3.22 -11.17
CA VAL A 191 -4.97 -4.59 -10.80
C VAL A 191 -6.03 -5.57 -11.30
N ASP A 192 -5.63 -6.50 -12.17
CA ASP A 192 -6.48 -7.64 -12.56
C ASP A 192 -6.07 -8.89 -11.77
N PRO A 193 -6.92 -9.37 -10.84
CA PRO A 193 -6.61 -10.52 -10.00
C PRO A 193 -6.54 -11.85 -10.75
N THR A 194 -6.95 -11.87 -12.03
CA THR A 194 -6.97 -13.05 -12.91
C THR A 194 -5.95 -12.97 -14.03
N SER A 195 -5.20 -11.88 -14.15
CA SER A 195 -4.16 -11.74 -15.18
C SER A 195 -3.05 -12.78 -15.05
N GLU A 196 -2.39 -13.11 -16.16
CA GLU A 196 -1.23 -14.02 -16.17
C GLU A 196 -0.11 -13.51 -15.26
N ALA A 197 0.13 -12.19 -15.24
CA ALA A 197 1.13 -11.58 -14.36
C ALA A 197 0.79 -11.76 -12.87
N MET A 198 -0.48 -11.57 -12.48
CA MET A 198 -0.91 -11.81 -11.11
C MET A 198 -0.78 -13.29 -10.71
N GLN A 199 -1.18 -14.21 -11.59
CA GLN A 199 -1.06 -15.64 -11.35
C GLN A 199 0.42 -16.03 -11.16
N ALA A 200 1.30 -15.58 -12.05
CA ALA A 200 2.74 -15.86 -11.97
C ALA A 200 3.38 -15.26 -10.71
N ALA A 201 3.00 -14.04 -10.32
CA ALA A 201 3.47 -13.43 -9.07
C ALA A 201 3.03 -14.26 -7.85
N GLY A 202 1.75 -14.65 -7.81
CA GLY A 202 1.17 -15.46 -6.74
C GLY A 202 1.78 -16.87 -6.59
N GLU A 203 2.36 -17.45 -7.66
CA GLU A 203 3.09 -18.73 -7.56
C GLU A 203 4.34 -18.64 -6.67
N THR A 204 4.91 -17.44 -6.55
CA THR A 204 6.16 -17.20 -5.80
C THR A 204 5.97 -16.35 -4.55
N ASP A 205 4.79 -15.74 -4.39
CA ASP A 205 4.50 -14.77 -3.36
C ASP A 205 3.12 -15.03 -2.74
N ALA A 206 3.13 -15.55 -1.51
CA ALA A 206 1.91 -15.94 -0.81
C ALA A 206 0.98 -14.76 -0.49
N ASP A 207 1.51 -13.55 -0.27
CA ASP A 207 0.69 -12.38 0.03
C ASP A 207 -0.01 -11.87 -1.22
N VAL A 208 0.70 -11.88 -2.37
CA VAL A 208 0.12 -11.54 -3.67
C VAL A 208 -0.94 -12.56 -4.07
N ALA A 209 -0.68 -13.86 -3.87
CA ALA A 209 -1.67 -14.92 -4.09
C ALA A 209 -2.92 -14.72 -3.21
N GLU A 210 -2.72 -14.37 -1.94
CA GLU A 210 -3.82 -14.14 -1.00
C GLU A 210 -4.63 -12.89 -1.38
N LEU A 211 -3.98 -11.81 -1.79
CA LEU A 211 -4.65 -10.63 -2.34
C LEU A 211 -5.52 -11.01 -3.54
N ALA A 212 -4.95 -11.69 -4.54
CA ALA A 212 -5.67 -12.10 -5.75
C ALA A 212 -6.89 -12.96 -5.43
N ARG A 213 -6.74 -13.93 -4.51
CA ARG A 213 -7.83 -14.78 -4.04
C ARG A 213 -8.92 -13.97 -3.35
N ARG A 214 -8.55 -13.00 -2.51
CA ARG A 214 -9.50 -12.14 -1.78
C ARG A 214 -10.24 -11.19 -2.72
N MET A 215 -9.58 -10.61 -3.71
CA MET A 215 -10.25 -9.76 -4.72
C MET A 215 -11.35 -10.53 -5.47
N GLN A 216 -11.11 -11.80 -5.81
CA GLN A 216 -12.09 -12.67 -6.48
C GLN A 216 -13.21 -13.17 -5.55
N SER A 217 -13.05 -13.04 -4.23
CA SER A 217 -13.98 -13.57 -3.23
C SER A 217 -14.21 -12.60 -2.07
N PHE A 218 -14.28 -11.30 -2.38
CA PHE A 218 -14.21 -10.21 -1.41
C PHE A 218 -15.10 -10.45 -0.19
N TRP A 219 -16.42 -10.55 -0.39
CA TRP A 219 -17.37 -10.69 0.72
C TRP A 219 -17.18 -11.97 1.53
N THR A 220 -16.86 -13.09 0.86
CA THR A 220 -16.62 -14.36 1.55
C THR A 220 -15.37 -14.28 2.42
N SER A 221 -14.29 -13.68 1.91
CA SER A 221 -13.04 -13.53 2.65
C SER A 221 -13.20 -12.51 3.79
N TRP A 222 -13.84 -11.38 3.53
CA TRP A 222 -14.12 -10.35 4.52
C TRP A 222 -14.95 -10.89 5.69
N LEU A 223 -16.07 -11.57 5.40
CA LEU A 223 -16.93 -12.18 6.42
C LEU A 223 -16.19 -13.25 7.23
N ARG A 224 -15.30 -14.01 6.60
CA ARG A 224 -14.51 -15.03 7.31
C ARG A 224 -13.59 -14.38 8.35
N GLU A 225 -12.84 -13.33 7.98
CA GLU A 225 -11.95 -12.65 8.92
C GLU A 225 -12.74 -11.91 9.99
N PHE A 226 -13.83 -11.22 9.62
CA PHE A 226 -14.69 -10.53 10.57
C PHE A 226 -15.28 -11.51 11.61
N ASN A 227 -15.71 -12.69 11.19
CA ASN A 227 -16.18 -13.73 12.13
C ASN A 227 -15.05 -14.33 12.98
N ALA A 228 -13.81 -14.36 12.47
CA ALA A 228 -12.66 -14.88 13.19
C ALA A 228 -12.23 -13.98 14.36
N ILE A 229 -12.53 -12.68 14.31
CA ILE A 229 -12.36 -11.76 15.44
C ILE A 229 -13.19 -12.20 16.66
N GLY A 230 -14.31 -12.90 16.46
CA GLY A 230 -15.12 -13.47 17.54
C GLY A 230 -16.00 -12.46 18.28
N GLY A 231 -15.99 -11.20 17.85
CA GLY A 231 -16.79 -10.10 18.39
C GLY A 231 -16.97 -8.98 17.35
N SER A 232 -17.86 -8.03 17.65
CA SER A 232 -18.16 -6.88 16.76
C SER A 232 -18.02 -5.55 17.48
N GLY A 233 -17.52 -5.57 18.72
CA GLY A 233 -17.21 -4.37 19.46
C GLY A 233 -15.94 -3.71 18.93
N GLU A 234 -15.85 -2.40 19.13
CA GLU A 234 -14.67 -1.61 18.81
C GLU A 234 -13.38 -2.22 19.41
N GLY A 235 -13.45 -2.71 20.66
CA GLY A 235 -12.33 -3.37 21.31
C GLY A 235 -11.90 -4.69 20.66
N ASP A 236 -12.84 -5.44 20.07
CA ASP A 236 -12.52 -6.69 19.37
C ASP A 236 -11.87 -6.40 18.00
N ILE A 237 -12.40 -5.42 17.28
CA ILE A 237 -11.97 -5.08 15.92
C ILE A 237 -10.64 -4.33 15.94
N TYR A 238 -10.52 -3.31 16.79
CA TYR A 238 -9.38 -2.40 16.79
C TYR A 238 -8.38 -2.71 17.89
N GLY A 239 -8.85 -3.17 19.06
CA GLY A 239 -8.03 -3.35 20.26
C GLY A 239 -6.70 -4.08 20.05
N PRO A 240 -6.67 -5.24 19.34
CA PRO A 240 -5.41 -5.93 19.06
C PRO A 240 -4.38 -5.08 18.30
N GLY A 241 -4.83 -4.30 17.32
CA GLY A 241 -3.95 -3.43 16.52
C GLY A 241 -3.64 -2.10 17.19
N CYS A 242 -4.46 -1.67 18.14
CA CYS A 242 -4.26 -0.42 18.87
C CYS A 242 -3.54 -0.63 20.22
N GLY A 243 -3.20 -1.87 20.57
CA GLY A 243 -2.54 -2.21 21.83
C GLY A 243 -3.42 -1.98 23.06
N TRP A 244 -4.74 -1.98 22.88
CA TRP A 244 -5.68 -1.83 24.00
C TRP A 244 -5.73 -3.13 24.79
N ALA A 245 -5.70 -3.02 26.13
CA ALA A 245 -5.90 -4.19 26.97
C ALA A 245 -7.31 -4.76 26.75
N PRO A 246 -7.47 -6.10 26.66
CA PRO A 246 -8.78 -6.74 26.63
C PRO A 246 -9.56 -6.53 27.95
#